data_AF-A0A9E6ZYF0-F1
#
_entry.id   AF-A0A9E6ZYF0-F1
#
_cell.length_a   1.000
_cell.length_b   1.000
_cell.length_c   1.000
_cell.angle_alpha   90.00
_cell.angle_beta   90.00
_cell.angle_gamma   90.00
#
_symmetry.space_group_name_H-M   'P 1'
#
loop_
_entity.id
_entity.type
_entity.pdbx_description
1 polymer ?
#
loop_
_entity_poly.entity_id
_entity_poly.type
_entity_poly.pdbx_seq_one_letter_code
_entity_poly.pdbx_strand_id
1 'polypeptide(L)'
;MGDYINNYVFKALENYPYDLEEVMEALNYALSYDEKNTMALTLKGRVYAEKLYKYEEAISYYKQVLAENISAFEVYSPYINTLFWNEDYKEAEQFINFALTVKGSDKALLYLKKAILNEQLRKYKKALKLLKVAEEHTFNNEFISTINSERARIKGKIPKKENSEQKKRRKK
;
A
#
# COMPACT_ATOMS: atom_id res chain seq x y z
N MET A 1 -4.57 -29.88 -13.29
CA MET A 1 -4.64 -29.42 -11.89
C MET A 1 -4.49 -27.90 -11.75
N GLY A 2 -3.63 -27.22 -12.54
CA GLY A 2 -3.50 -25.76 -12.50
C GLY A 2 -4.78 -24.96 -12.84
N ASP A 3 -5.69 -25.52 -13.66
CA ASP A 3 -6.92 -24.82 -14.04
C ASP A 3 -7.90 -24.59 -12.88
N TYR A 4 -7.97 -25.52 -11.92
CA TYR A 4 -8.92 -25.41 -10.81
C TYR A 4 -8.51 -24.35 -9.78
N ILE A 5 -7.22 -24.25 -9.47
CA ILE A 5 -6.68 -23.24 -8.53
C ILE A 5 -6.98 -21.84 -9.06
N ASN A 6 -6.67 -21.61 -10.34
CA ASN A 6 -6.93 -20.33 -10.97
C ASN A 6 -8.42 -19.98 -10.98
N ASN A 7 -9.30 -20.95 -11.23
CA ASN A 7 -10.75 -20.72 -11.19
C ASN A 7 -11.25 -20.24 -9.81
N TYR A 8 -10.78 -20.85 -8.72
CA TYR A 8 -11.19 -20.42 -7.37
C TYR A 8 -10.58 -19.06 -6.99
N VAL A 9 -9.33 -18.81 -7.37
CA VAL A 9 -8.70 -17.49 -7.18
C VAL A 9 -9.46 -16.41 -7.94
N PHE A 10 -9.85 -16.65 -9.19
CA PHE A 10 -10.66 -15.70 -9.97
C PHE A 10 -12.04 -15.50 -9.36
N LYS A 11 -12.72 -16.57 -8.94
CA LYS A 11 -14.00 -16.48 -8.24
C LYS A 11 -13.89 -15.60 -7.00
N ALA A 12 -12.84 -15.77 -6.19
CA ALA A 12 -12.62 -14.93 -5.02
C ALA A 12 -12.34 -13.46 -5.41
N LEU A 13 -11.56 -13.20 -6.46
CA LEU A 13 -11.26 -11.84 -6.91
C LEU A 13 -12.49 -11.12 -7.45
N GLU A 14 -13.36 -11.80 -8.21
CA GLU A 14 -14.58 -11.22 -8.78
C GLU A 14 -15.61 -10.84 -7.71
N ASN A 15 -15.70 -11.63 -6.64
CA ASN A 15 -16.65 -11.39 -5.55
C ASN A 15 -16.14 -10.39 -4.52
N TYR A 16 -14.82 -10.18 -4.41
CA TYR A 16 -14.26 -9.21 -3.48
C TYR A 16 -14.49 -7.76 -3.96
N PRO A 17 -14.95 -6.83 -3.10
CA PRO A 17 -15.21 -6.96 -1.66
C PRO A 17 -16.69 -7.17 -1.26
N TYR A 18 -17.54 -7.57 -2.19
CA TYR A 18 -19.00 -7.52 -2.06
C TYR A 18 -19.60 -8.75 -1.38
N ASP A 19 -19.17 -9.95 -1.77
CA ASP A 19 -19.64 -11.22 -1.19
C ASP A 19 -18.49 -11.90 -0.43
N LEU A 20 -18.40 -11.60 0.88
CA LEU A 20 -17.30 -12.11 1.70
C LEU A 20 -17.41 -13.60 2.01
N GLU A 21 -18.62 -14.17 1.98
CA GLU A 21 -18.83 -15.60 2.22
C GLU A 21 -18.26 -16.40 1.04
N GLU A 22 -18.66 -16.03 -0.18
CA GLU A 22 -18.17 -16.65 -1.42
C GLU A 22 -16.65 -16.43 -1.59
N VAL A 23 -16.14 -15.24 -1.25
CA VAL A 23 -14.69 -14.98 -1.24
C VAL A 23 -13.97 -15.97 -0.32
N MET A 24 -14.44 -16.15 0.92
CA MET A 24 -13.77 -17.00 1.89
C MET A 24 -13.87 -18.48 1.53
N GLU A 25 -15.01 -18.93 1.00
CA GLU A 25 -15.18 -20.30 0.50
C GLU A 25 -14.21 -20.58 -0.65
N ALA A 26 -14.20 -19.73 -1.69
CA ALA A 26 -13.31 -19.86 -2.83
C ALA A 26 -11.82 -19.82 -2.43
N LEU A 27 -11.44 -18.93 -1.51
CA LEU A 27 -10.07 -18.88 -0.97
C LEU A 27 -9.68 -20.16 -0.22
N ASN A 28 -10.58 -20.72 0.58
CA ASN A 28 -10.31 -21.97 1.30
C ASN A 28 -10.14 -23.13 0.32
N TYR A 29 -10.95 -23.21 -0.73
CA TYR A 29 -10.73 -24.19 -1.80
C TYR A 29 -9.39 -23.99 -2.50
N ALA A 30 -9.07 -22.77 -2.95
CA ALA A 30 -7.79 -22.50 -3.61
C ALA A 30 -6.59 -22.92 -2.74
N LEU A 31 -6.60 -22.55 -1.46
CA LEU A 31 -5.52 -22.86 -0.52
C LEU A 31 -5.47 -24.33 -0.10
N SER A 32 -6.58 -25.09 -0.23
CA SER A 32 -6.58 -26.53 -0.01
C SER A 32 -5.84 -27.30 -1.11
N TYR A 33 -5.81 -26.75 -2.33
CA TYR A 33 -5.05 -27.31 -3.46
C TYR A 33 -3.61 -26.81 -3.48
N ASP A 34 -3.38 -25.56 -3.10
CA ASP A 34 -2.06 -24.94 -3.02
C ASP A 34 -2.02 -23.93 -1.86
N GLU A 35 -1.51 -24.38 -0.71
CA GLU A 35 -1.40 -23.57 0.52
C GLU A 35 -0.48 -22.35 0.37
N LYS A 36 0.39 -22.35 -0.64
CA LYS A 36 1.39 -21.32 -0.93
C LYS A 36 0.97 -20.35 -2.02
N ASN A 37 -0.24 -20.49 -2.56
CA ASN A 37 -0.70 -19.65 -3.66
C ASN A 37 -0.67 -18.16 -3.28
N THR A 38 0.22 -17.39 -3.92
CA THR A 38 0.51 -16.01 -3.52
C THR A 38 -0.70 -15.09 -3.68
N MET A 39 -1.51 -15.30 -4.73
CA MET A 39 -2.70 -14.51 -5.00
C MET A 39 -3.80 -14.78 -3.96
N ALA A 40 -4.06 -16.06 -3.64
CA ALA A 40 -5.04 -16.45 -2.64
C ALA A 40 -4.65 -15.95 -1.24
N LEU A 41 -3.39 -16.15 -0.83
CA LEU A 41 -2.88 -15.65 0.45
C LEU A 41 -2.93 -14.13 0.52
N THR A 42 -2.59 -13.43 -0.56
CA THR A 42 -2.68 -11.96 -0.62
C THR A 42 -4.12 -11.50 -0.45
N LEU A 43 -5.08 -12.10 -1.16
CA LEU A 43 -6.48 -11.72 -1.04
C LEU A 43 -7.06 -12.08 0.34
N LYS A 44 -6.65 -13.20 0.93
CA LYS A 44 -6.99 -13.56 2.32
C LYS A 44 -6.45 -12.51 3.29
N GLY A 45 -5.19 -12.11 3.15
CA GLY A 45 -4.62 -11.01 3.94
C GLY A 45 -5.41 -9.71 3.80
N ARG A 46 -5.89 -9.38 2.59
CA ARG A 46 -6.73 -8.20 2.34
C ARG A 46 -8.08 -8.28 3.05
N VAL A 47 -8.75 -9.43 3.05
CA VAL A 47 -9.99 -9.62 3.82
C VAL A 47 -9.74 -9.34 5.31
N TYR A 48 -8.66 -9.89 5.87
CA TYR A 48 -8.32 -9.68 7.27
C TYR A 48 -8.01 -8.20 7.58
N ALA A 49 -7.24 -7.52 6.72
CA ALA A 49 -6.88 -6.11 6.94
C ALA A 49 -8.05 -5.14 6.68
N GLU A 50 -8.73 -5.28 5.54
CA GLU A 50 -9.67 -4.29 5.01
C GLU A 50 -11.12 -4.51 5.50
N LYS A 51 -11.48 -5.73 5.93
CA LYS A 51 -12.84 -6.08 6.33
C LYS A 51 -12.97 -6.47 7.79
N LEU A 52 -11.97 -7.18 8.31
CA LEU A 52 -11.98 -7.64 9.70
C LEU A 52 -11.13 -6.77 10.64
N TYR A 53 -10.34 -5.83 10.09
CA TYR A 53 -9.41 -4.97 10.84
C TYR A 53 -8.45 -5.76 11.74
N LYS A 54 -8.07 -6.96 11.29
CA LYS A 54 -7.15 -7.90 11.93
C LYS A 54 -5.78 -7.76 11.28
N TYR A 55 -5.06 -6.70 11.64
CA TYR A 55 -3.85 -6.30 10.94
C TYR A 55 -2.69 -7.26 11.14
N GLU A 56 -2.51 -7.80 12.34
CA GLU A 56 -1.45 -8.76 12.65
C GLU A 56 -1.62 -10.07 11.88
N GLU A 57 -2.83 -10.61 11.81
CA GLU A 57 -3.12 -11.79 10.99
C GLU A 57 -2.90 -11.50 9.50
N ALA A 58 -3.33 -10.34 9.00
CA ALA A 58 -3.09 -9.94 7.62
C ALA A 58 -1.59 -9.83 7.29
N ILE A 59 -0.81 -9.19 8.17
CA ILE A 59 0.65 -9.08 8.07
C ILE A 59 1.29 -10.48 8.02
N SER A 60 0.81 -11.44 8.81
CA SER A 60 1.30 -12.81 8.77
C SER A 60 1.08 -13.45 7.39
N TYR A 61 -0.10 -13.31 6.78
CA TYR A 61 -0.35 -13.82 5.43
C TYR A 61 0.55 -13.15 4.38
N TYR A 62 0.74 -11.84 4.45
CA TYR A 62 1.62 -11.14 3.51
C TYR A 62 3.10 -11.55 3.65
N LYS A 63 3.56 -11.81 4.88
CA LYS A 63 4.90 -12.34 5.13
C LYS A 63 5.07 -13.75 4.53
N GLN A 64 4.04 -14.60 4.59
CA GLN A 64 4.06 -15.91 3.94
C GLN A 64 4.19 -15.78 2.42
N VAL A 65 3.44 -14.86 1.80
CA VAL A 65 3.55 -14.59 0.35
C VAL A 65 4.97 -14.19 -0.04
N LEU A 66 5.58 -13.26 0.71
CA LEU A 66 6.94 -12.78 0.43
C LEU A 66 8.01 -13.83 0.70
N ALA A 67 7.78 -14.76 1.64
CA ALA A 67 8.67 -15.87 1.90
C ALA A 67 8.67 -16.90 0.74
N GLU A 68 7.52 -17.09 0.10
CA GLU A 68 7.40 -17.96 -1.08
C GLU A 68 7.97 -17.28 -2.33
N ASN A 69 7.58 -16.04 -2.60
CA ASN A 69 8.01 -15.31 -3.78
C ASN A 69 8.17 -13.81 -3.49
N ILE A 70 9.43 -13.38 -3.39
CA ILE A 70 9.78 -11.95 -3.25
C ILE A 70 9.24 -11.10 -4.42
N SER A 71 9.04 -11.68 -5.60
CA SER A 71 8.52 -10.97 -6.79
C SER A 71 6.99 -11.03 -6.92
N ALA A 72 6.27 -11.45 -5.88
CA ALA A 72 4.80 -11.38 -5.81
C ALA A 72 4.34 -9.92 -5.61
N PHE A 73 4.41 -9.11 -6.66
CA PHE A 73 4.15 -7.67 -6.58
C PHE A 73 2.71 -7.31 -6.16
N GLU A 74 1.76 -8.23 -6.33
CA GLU A 74 0.38 -8.10 -5.86
C GLU A 74 0.28 -7.83 -4.35
N VAL A 75 1.23 -8.33 -3.55
CA VAL A 75 1.20 -8.19 -2.08
C VAL A 75 1.78 -6.87 -1.57
N TYR A 76 2.57 -6.17 -2.39
CA TYR A 76 3.38 -5.06 -1.92
C TYR A 76 2.53 -3.90 -1.39
N SER A 77 1.54 -3.46 -2.17
CA SER A 77 0.66 -2.35 -1.76
C SER A 77 -0.27 -2.71 -0.59
N PRO A 78 -0.97 -3.87 -0.61
CA PRO A 78 -1.75 -4.32 0.55
C PRO A 78 -0.94 -4.43 1.84
N TYR A 79 0.28 -4.98 1.77
CA TYR A 79 1.13 -5.12 2.95
C TYR A 79 1.57 -3.76 3.50
N ILE A 80 2.07 -2.87 2.66
CA ILE A 80 2.47 -1.52 3.09
C ILE A 80 1.29 -0.75 3.69
N ASN A 81 0.11 -0.82 3.07
CA ASN A 81 -1.10 -0.18 3.61
C ASN A 81 -1.47 -0.73 4.99
N THR A 82 -1.40 -2.04 5.16
CA THR A 82 -1.71 -2.69 6.44
C THR A 82 -0.73 -2.28 7.53
N LEU A 83 0.56 -2.19 7.22
CA LEU A 83 1.56 -1.64 8.15
C LEU A 83 1.28 -0.17 8.49
N PHE A 84 0.78 0.63 7.55
CA PHE A 84 0.36 2.01 7.84
C PHE A 84 -0.87 2.07 8.75
N TRP A 85 -1.86 1.20 8.55
CA TRP A 85 -3.06 1.13 9.38
C TRP A 85 -2.76 0.62 10.79
N ASN A 86 -1.79 -0.29 10.92
CA ASN A 86 -1.30 -0.78 12.20
C ASN A 86 -0.26 0.13 12.87
N GLU A 87 0.05 1.28 12.27
CA GLU A 87 1.09 2.22 12.73
C GLU A 87 2.52 1.62 12.85
N ASP A 88 2.80 0.51 12.16
CA ASP A 88 4.09 -0.17 12.09
C ASP A 88 5.07 0.54 11.14
N TYR A 89 5.27 1.84 11.35
CA TYR A 89 6.00 2.73 10.44
C TYR A 89 7.46 2.32 10.20
N LYS A 90 8.11 1.70 11.19
CA LYS A 90 9.50 1.24 11.07
C LYS A 90 9.59 0.05 10.11
N GLU A 91 8.70 -0.92 10.25
CA GLU A 91 8.63 -2.09 9.36
C GLU A 91 8.23 -1.66 7.95
N ALA A 92 7.29 -0.71 7.83
CA ALA A 92 6.93 -0.14 6.53
C ALA A 92 8.12 0.55 5.85
N GLU A 93 8.93 1.34 6.56
CA GLU A 93 10.12 1.97 5.99
C GLU A 93 11.14 0.92 5.51
N GLN A 94 11.38 -0.11 6.32
CA GLN A 94 12.31 -1.19 6.00
C GLN A 94 11.85 -1.96 4.75
N PHE A 95 10.58 -2.36 4.70
CA PHE A 95 10.04 -3.09 3.57
C PHE A 95 10.03 -2.25 2.29
N ILE A 96 9.63 -0.97 2.34
CA ILE A 96 9.66 -0.07 1.17
C ILE A 96 11.09 0.08 0.64
N ASN A 97 12.08 0.23 1.52
CA ASN A 97 13.48 0.31 1.11
C ASN A 97 13.95 -0.99 0.43
N PHE A 98 13.59 -2.14 0.99
CA PHE A 98 13.85 -3.44 0.38
C PHE A 98 13.18 -3.56 -1.00
N ALA A 99 11.88 -3.32 -1.09
CA ALA A 99 11.10 -3.38 -2.32
C ALA A 99 11.67 -2.49 -3.45
N LEU A 100 12.21 -1.31 -3.10
CA LEU A 100 12.90 -0.43 -4.04
C LEU A 100 14.18 -1.05 -4.65
N THR A 101 14.73 -2.11 -4.07
CA THR A 101 15.88 -2.86 -4.64
C THR A 101 15.46 -4.00 -5.56
N VAL A 102 14.21 -4.47 -5.49
CA VAL A 102 13.72 -5.62 -6.27
C VAL A 102 13.52 -5.24 -7.73
N LYS A 103 14.06 -6.04 -8.66
CA LYS A 103 13.87 -5.84 -10.11
C LYS A 103 12.40 -6.09 -10.48
N GLY A 104 11.80 -5.19 -11.24
CA GLY A 104 10.41 -5.31 -11.71
C GLY A 104 9.34 -4.71 -10.79
N SER A 105 9.69 -4.36 -9.55
CA SER A 105 8.75 -3.67 -8.65
C SER A 105 8.39 -2.28 -9.19
N ASP A 106 7.15 -1.84 -9.00
CA ASP A 106 6.71 -0.49 -9.35
C ASP A 106 7.40 0.58 -8.46
N LYS A 107 8.41 1.25 -9.02
CA LYS A 107 9.19 2.28 -8.31
C LYS A 107 8.36 3.53 -8.01
N ALA A 108 7.46 3.91 -8.92
CA ALA A 108 6.62 5.09 -8.74
C ALA A 108 5.68 4.89 -7.55
N LEU A 109 5.02 3.73 -7.48
CA LEU A 109 4.19 3.32 -6.35
C LEU A 109 4.97 3.29 -5.03
N LEU A 110 6.16 2.69 -5.02
CA LEU A 110 6.98 2.58 -3.80
C LEU A 110 7.45 3.95 -3.29
N TYR A 111 7.85 4.87 -4.16
CA TYR A 111 8.18 6.24 -3.75
C TYR A 111 6.95 7.02 -3.27
N LEU A 112 5.79 6.79 -3.88
CA LEU A 112 4.52 7.34 -3.39
C LEU A 112 4.24 6.83 -1.96
N LYS A 113 4.31 5.52 -1.70
CA LYS A 113 4.14 4.96 -0.36
C LYS A 113 5.16 5.54 0.64
N LYS A 114 6.42 5.69 0.22
CA LYS A 114 7.46 6.33 1.04
C LYS A 114 7.13 7.78 1.37
N ALA A 115 6.53 8.52 0.44
CA ALA A 115 6.06 9.87 0.68
C ALA A 115 4.90 9.90 1.70
N ILE A 116 3.92 8.99 1.56
CA ILE A 116 2.79 8.85 2.50
C ILE A 116 3.28 8.51 3.91
N LEU A 117 4.25 7.61 4.05
CA LEU A 117 4.89 7.32 5.34
C LEU A 117 5.49 8.59 5.97
N ASN A 118 6.21 9.39 5.17
CA ASN A 118 6.79 10.64 5.67
C ASN A 118 5.72 11.71 5.95
N GLU A 119 4.56 11.66 5.28
CA GLU A 119 3.39 12.48 5.62
C GLU A 119 2.81 12.08 6.99
N GLN A 120 2.61 10.78 7.26
CA GLN A 120 2.12 10.28 8.55
C GLN A 120 3.07 10.65 9.70
N LEU A 121 4.39 10.59 9.46
CA LEU A 121 5.42 11.05 10.38
C LEU A 121 5.58 12.59 10.45
N ARG A 122 4.68 13.36 9.81
CA ARG A 122 4.68 14.84 9.73
C ARG A 122 5.96 15.46 9.13
N LYS A 123 6.74 14.67 8.40
CA LYS A 123 7.96 15.09 7.66
C LYS A 123 7.59 15.62 6.27
N TYR A 124 6.69 16.60 6.20
CA TYR A 124 6.05 17.05 4.95
C TYR A 124 7.03 17.48 3.86
N LYS A 125 8.12 18.18 4.21
CA LYS A 125 9.15 18.57 3.23
C LYS A 125 9.83 17.37 2.58
N LYS A 126 10.09 16.31 3.37
CA LYS A 126 10.68 15.05 2.86
C LYS A 126 9.65 14.31 2.00
N ALA A 127 8.39 14.27 2.42
CA ALA A 127 7.30 13.68 1.64
C ALA A 127 7.15 14.35 0.26
N LEU A 128 7.18 15.69 0.18
CA LEU A 128 7.11 16.40 -1.10
C LEU A 128 8.31 16.13 -2.03
N LYS A 129 9.51 15.97 -1.47
CA LYS A 129 10.69 15.55 -2.26
C LYS A 129 10.51 14.13 -2.81
N LEU A 130 10.01 13.22 -1.99
CA LEU A 130 9.73 11.83 -2.41
C LEU A 130 8.64 11.76 -3.49
N LEU A 131 7.60 12.60 -3.42
CA LEU A 131 6.60 12.70 -4.49
C LEU A 131 7.19 13.19 -5.82
N LYS A 132 8.25 14.01 -5.80
CA LYS A 132 8.95 14.39 -7.02
C LYS A 132 9.68 13.19 -7.63
N VAL A 133 10.35 12.39 -6.80
CA VAL A 133 11.02 11.16 -7.24
C VAL A 133 9.99 10.15 -7.76
N ALA A 134 8.83 10.02 -7.12
CA ALA A 134 7.73 9.19 -7.62
C ALA A 134 7.28 9.62 -9.03
N GLU A 135 7.17 10.93 -9.28
CA GLU A 135 6.78 11.48 -10.58
C GLU A 135 7.81 11.15 -11.67
N GLU A 136 9.11 11.22 -11.36
CA GLU A 136 10.20 10.85 -12.29
C GLU A 136 10.15 9.38 -12.73
N HIS A 137 9.54 8.51 -11.93
CA HIS A 137 9.33 7.09 -12.24
C HIS A 137 7.95 6.79 -12.84
N THR A 138 7.12 7.79 -13.08
CA THR A 138 5.75 7.62 -13.57
C THR A 138 5.67 7.82 -15.07
N PHE A 139 4.98 6.90 -15.77
CA PHE A 139 4.86 6.94 -17.24
C PHE A 139 3.40 6.91 -17.74
N ASN A 140 2.42 7.13 -16.85
CA ASN A 140 1.01 7.20 -17.21
C ASN A 140 0.31 8.39 -16.53
N ASN A 141 -0.67 8.96 -17.21
CA ASN A 141 -1.35 10.19 -16.75
C ASN A 141 -2.20 9.97 -15.50
N GLU A 142 -2.78 8.78 -15.35
CA GLU A 142 -3.59 8.42 -14.19
C GLU A 142 -2.79 8.58 -12.90
N PHE A 143 -1.61 7.97 -12.84
CA PHE A 143 -0.77 7.99 -11.66
C PHE A 143 -0.13 9.38 -11.42
N ILE A 144 0.15 10.16 -12.48
CA ILE A 144 0.54 11.57 -12.34
C ILE A 144 -0.56 12.37 -11.63
N SER A 145 -1.83 12.15 -11.98
CA SER A 145 -2.97 12.79 -11.32
C SER A 145 -3.04 12.44 -9.84
N THR A 146 -2.79 11.18 -9.49
CA THR A 146 -2.67 10.73 -8.10
C THR A 146 -1.57 11.51 -7.38
N ILE A 147 -0.34 11.54 -7.91
CA ILE A 147 0.80 12.25 -7.29
C ILE A 147 0.50 13.73 -7.07
N ASN A 148 -0.15 14.39 -8.03
CA ASN A 148 -0.53 15.79 -7.92
C ASN A 148 -1.55 16.04 -6.80
N SER A 149 -2.51 15.14 -6.65
CA SER A 149 -3.51 15.18 -5.57
C SER A 149 -2.84 15.04 -4.19
N GLU A 150 -1.92 14.08 -4.05
CA GLU A 150 -1.18 13.88 -2.79
C GLU A 150 -0.29 15.07 -2.46
N ARG A 151 0.35 15.65 -3.48
CA ARG A 151 1.17 16.86 -3.34
C ARG A 151 0.34 18.04 -2.85
N ALA A 152 -0.86 18.24 -3.39
CA ALA A 152 -1.76 19.30 -2.97
C ALA A 152 -2.18 19.10 -1.51
N ARG A 153 -2.60 17.88 -1.13
CA ARG A 153 -2.95 17.53 0.25
C ARG A 153 -1.80 17.80 1.23
N ILE A 154 -0.59 17.32 0.93
CA ILE A 154 0.58 17.49 1.81
C ILE A 154 0.97 18.97 1.94
N LYS A 155 0.94 19.74 0.85
CA LYS A 155 1.19 21.20 0.90
C LYS A 155 0.17 21.90 1.80
N GLY A 156 -1.09 21.48 1.77
CA GLY A 156 -2.15 22.01 2.64
C GLY A 156 -1.91 21.78 4.13
N LYS A 157 -1.18 20.71 4.50
CA LYS A 157 -0.83 20.39 5.90
C LYS A 157 0.35 21.18 6.45
N ILE A 158 1.10 21.90 5.62
CA ILE A 158 2.24 22.71 6.06
C ILE A 158 1.71 24.05 6.61
N PRO A 159 1.99 24.40 7.87
CA PRO A 159 1.55 25.68 8.42
C PRO A 159 2.15 26.83 7.61
N LYS A 160 1.29 27.73 7.14
CA LYS A 160 1.73 28.97 6.50
C LYS A 160 2.45 29.79 7.56
N LYS A 161 3.72 30.17 7.33
CA LYS A 161 4.37 31.18 8.15
C LYS A 161 3.52 32.45 8.04
N GLU A 162 3.00 32.96 9.16
CA GLU A 162 2.45 34.32 9.18
C GLU A 162 3.53 35.27 8.66
N ASN A 163 3.22 36.01 7.60
CA ASN A 163 4.10 37.07 7.11
C ASN A 163 4.34 38.07 8.24
N SER A 164 5.58 38.50 8.41
CA SER A 164 6.01 39.48 9.42
C SER A 164 5.18 40.78 9.38
N GLU A 165 4.57 41.11 8.24
CA GLU A 165 3.64 42.23 8.09
C GLU A 165 2.29 42.03 8.80
N GLN A 166 1.72 40.82 8.82
CA GLN A 166 0.47 40.52 9.54
C GLN A 166 0.67 40.57 11.06
N LYS A 167 1.85 40.17 11.56
CA LYS A 167 2.23 40.33 12.97
C LYS A 167 2.40 41.79 13.38
N LYS A 168 2.87 42.67 12.48
CA LYS A 168 2.96 44.13 12.75
C LYS A 168 1.57 44.80 12.78
N ARG A 169 0.62 44.34 11.96
CA ARG A 169 -0.76 44.86 11.95
C ARG A 169 -1.61 44.43 13.15
N ARG A 170 -1.34 43.28 13.76
CA ARG A 170 -2.03 42.80 14.98
C ARG A 170 -1.51 43.39 16.30
N LYS A 171 -0.38 44.11 16.26
CA LYS A 171 0.24 44.77 17.44
C LYS A 171 0.02 46.30 17.46
N LYS A 172 -0.73 46.83 16.51
CA LYS A 172 -1.29 48.19 16.53
C LYS A 172 -2.78 48.07 16.82
#